data_AF-A0A7C1T8C8-F1
#
_entry.id   AF-A0A7C1T8C8-F1
#
_cell.length_a   1.000
_cell.length_b   1.000
_cell.length_c   1.000
_cell.angle_alpha   90.00
_cell.angle_beta   90.00
_cell.angle_gamma   90.00
#
_symmetry.space_group_name_H-M   'P 1'
#
loop_
_entity.id
_entity.type
_entity.pdbx_description
1 polymer ?
#
loop_
_entity_poly.entity_id
_entity_poly.type
_entity_poly.pdbx_seq_one_letter_code
_entity_poly.pdbx_strand_id
1 'polypeptide(L)' 'MSVNTSVLAIAGTWIGTPYRHQGSVKGVGCDCLGLVRGIWRELYGKEPEVVPAYQPD' A
#
# COMPACT_ATOMS: atom_id res chain seq x y z
N MET A 1 6.63 1.58 -20.25
CA MET A 1 7.19 1.13 -18.95
C MET A 1 6.34 -0.04 -18.47
N SER A 2 6.92 -1.14 -17.99
CA SER A 2 6.11 -2.29 -17.53
C SER A 2 5.39 -1.97 -16.23
N VAL A 3 4.27 -2.64 -15.95
CA VAL A 3 3.57 -2.51 -14.66
C VAL A 3 4.51 -2.83 -13.50
N ASN A 4 5.33 -3.88 -13.62
CA ASN A 4 6.30 -4.26 -12.59
C ASN A 4 7.32 -3.16 -12.30
N THR A 5 7.81 -2.47 -13.34
CA THR A 5 8.73 -1.34 -13.17
C THR A 5 8.06 -0.18 -12.43
N SER A 6 6.81 0.14 -12.79
CA SER A 6 6.04 1.19 -12.11
C SER A 6 5.75 0.85 -10.65
N VAL A 7 5.38 -0.41 -10.38
CA VAL A 7 5.19 -0.94 -9.01
C VAL A 7 6.45 -0.77 -8.18
N LEU A 8 7.61 -1.16 -8.70
CA LEU A 8 8.90 -1.04 -7.99
C LEU A 8 9.26 0.43 -7.72
N ALA A 9 9.07 1.32 -8.70
CA ALA A 9 9.32 2.74 -8.54
C ALA A 9 8.44 3.35 -7.43
N ILE A 10 7.14 3.03 -7.44
CA ILE A 10 6.21 3.49 -6.40
C ILE A 10 6.60 2.90 -5.05
N ALA A 11 6.80 1.57 -4.95
CA ALA A 11 7.18 0.91 -3.70
C ALA A 11 8.44 1.51 -3.07
N GLY A 12 9.43 1.91 -3.88
CA GLY A 12 10.64 2.58 -3.39
C GLY A 12 10.34 3.88 -2.63
N THR A 13 9.29 4.61 -3.02
CA THR A 13 8.88 5.85 -2.32
C THR A 13 8.13 5.60 -1.00
N TRP A 14 7.78 4.34 -0.69
CA TRP A 14 7.17 3.95 0.59
C TRP A 14 8.19 3.57 1.66
N ILE A 15 9.47 3.39 1.28
CA ILE A 15 10.56 3.10 2.23
C ILE A 15 10.61 4.19 3.31
N GLY A 16 10.67 3.76 4.57
CA GLY A 16 10.63 4.65 5.73
C GLY A 16 9.23 4.90 6.28
N THR A 17 8.17 4.42 5.63
CA THR A 17 6.82 4.42 6.23
C THR A 17 6.81 3.49 7.45
N PRO A 18 6.43 3.97 8.65
CA PRO A 18 6.39 3.13 9.85
C PRO A 18 5.43 1.95 9.71
N TYR A 19 5.74 0.83 10.38
CA TYR A 19 4.78 -0.25 10.46
C TYR A 19 3.62 0.14 11.39
N ARG A 20 2.38 0.05 10.90
CA ARG A 20 1.17 0.22 11.71
C ARG A 20 0.12 -0.78 11.26
N HIS A 21 -0.32 -1.63 12.18
CA HIS A 21 -1.40 -2.57 11.92
C HIS A 21 -2.65 -1.83 11.44
N GLN A 22 -3.24 -2.29 10.34
CA GLN A 22 -4.36 -1.67 9.61
C GLN A 22 -4.07 -0.29 9.01
N GLY A 23 -2.81 0.14 8.99
CA GLY A 23 -2.39 1.37 8.34
C GLY A 23 -2.28 1.21 6.83
N SER A 24 -2.49 2.29 6.07
CA SER A 24 -2.27 2.31 4.61
C SER A 24 -1.86 3.68 4.08
N VAL A 25 -1.20 4.50 4.90
CA VAL A 25 -0.85 5.88 4.56
C VAL A 25 0.67 6.04 4.51
N LYS A 26 1.20 6.38 3.34
CA LYS A 26 2.63 6.64 3.11
C LYS A 26 3.17 7.67 4.09
N GLY A 27 4.33 7.40 4.69
CA GLY A 27 4.99 8.28 5.67
C GLY A 27 4.34 8.36 7.05
N VAL A 28 3.11 7.85 7.22
CA VAL A 28 2.38 7.87 8.50
C VAL A 28 2.33 6.49 9.13
N GLY A 29 1.95 5.47 8.35
CA GLY A 29 1.91 4.10 8.83
C GLY A 29 1.23 3.14 7.85
N CYS A 30 1.84 1.97 7.62
CA CYS A 30 1.23 0.89 6.86
C CYS A 30 1.60 -0.51 7.37
N ASP A 31 0.73 -1.49 7.13
CA ASP A 31 1.09 -2.91 7.20
C ASP A 31 1.35 -3.48 5.79
N CYS A 32 1.47 -4.81 5.69
CA CYS A 32 1.73 -5.49 4.43
C CYS A 32 0.62 -5.24 3.39
N LEU A 33 -0.65 -5.34 3.79
CA LEU A 33 -1.78 -5.13 2.89
C LEU A 33 -1.94 -3.64 2.57
N GLY A 34 -1.74 -2.78 3.55
CA GLY A 34 -1.75 -1.33 3.42
C GLY A 34 -0.74 -0.81 2.42
N LEU A 35 0.46 -1.40 2.36
CA LEU A 35 1.45 -1.11 1.33
C LEU A 35 0.94 -1.46 -0.07
N VAL A 36 0.41 -2.66 -0.26
CA VAL A 36 -0.13 -3.11 -1.56
C VAL A 36 -1.30 -2.23 -2.00
N ARG A 37 -2.22 -1.92 -1.09
CA ARG A 37 -3.35 -1.00 -1.35
C ARG A 37 -2.88 0.41 -1.68
N GLY A 38 -1.81 0.87 -1.04
CA GLY A 38 -1.18 2.15 -1.29
C GLY A 38 -0.60 2.26 -2.70
N ILE A 39 0.21 1.26 -3.09
CA ILE A 39 0.75 1.14 -4.44
C ILE A 39 -0.37 1.08 -5.48
N TRP A 40 -1.42 0.31 -5.21
CA TRP A 40 -2.58 0.21 -6.10
C TRP A 40 -3.29 1.56 -6.29
N ARG A 41 -3.52 2.32 -5.21
CA ARG A 41 -4.12 3.67 -5.31
C ARG A 41 -3.26 4.62 -6.12
N GLU A 42 -1.94 4.57 -6.00
CA GLU A 42 -1.04 5.41 -6.80
C GLU A 42 -1.02 5.01 -8.28
N LEU A 43 -1.16 3.72 -8.60
CA LEU A 43 -1.22 3.24 -9.98
C LEU A 43 -2.56 3.49 -10.66
N TYR A 44 -3.66 3.28 -9.94
CA TYR A 44 -4.99 3.17 -10.53
C TYR A 44 -5.99 4.22 -10.03
N GLY A 45 -5.58 5.08 -9.07
CA GLY A 45 -6.40 6.19 -8.56
C GLY A 45 -7.58 5.78 -7.67
N LYS A 46 -7.69 4.49 -7.31
CA LYS A 46 -8.82 3.93 -6.54
C LYS A 46 -8.37 2.76 -5.67
N GLU A 47 -9.22 2.28 -4.77
CA GLU A 47 -8.98 1.01 -4.07
C GLU A 47 -9.13 -0.19 -5.04
N PRO A 48 -8.42 -1.32 -4.82
CA PRO A 48 -8.59 -2.53 -5.60
C PRO A 48 -9.99 -3.11 -5.44
N GLU A 49 -10.33 -3.50 -4.21
CA GLU A 49 -11.60 -4.05 -3.78
C GLU A 49 -11.87 -3.55 -2.36
N VAL A 50 -13.09 -3.76 -1.85
CA VAL A 50 -13.40 -3.43 -0.46
C VAL A 50 -12.59 -4.36 0.44
N VAL A 51 -11.60 -3.79 1.13
CA VAL A 51 -10.76 -4.54 2.05
C VAL A 51 -11.48 -4.64 3.39
N PRO A 52 -11.92 -5.85 3.82
CA PRO A 52 -12.52 -6.02 5.13
C PRO A 52 -11.50 -5.69 6.21
N ALA A 53 -11.99 -5.30 7.38
CA ALA A 53 -11.13 -5.17 8.56
C ALA A 53 -10.44 -6.51 8.83
N TYR A 54 -9.18 -6.44 9.29
CA TYR A 54 -8.51 -7.62 9.81
C TYR A 54 -9.40 -8.27 10.88
N GLN A 55 -9.62 -9.57 10.75
CA GLN A 55 -10.27 -10.35 11.80
C GLN A 55 -9.33 -10.39 13.01
N PRO A 56 -9.87 -10.37 14.25
CA PRO A 56 -9.06 -10.69 15.42
C PRO A 56 -8.40 -12.06 15.25
N ASP A 57 -7.19 -12.20 15.79
CA ASP A 57 -6.48 -13.48 15.86
C ASP A 57 -7.27 -14.54 16.66
#